data_AF-A0A150X2G6-F1
#
_entry.id   AF-A0A150X2G6-F1
#
_cell.length_a   1.000
_cell.length_b   1.000
_cell.length_c   1.000
_cell.angle_alpha   90.00
_cell.angle_beta   90.00
_cell.angle_gamma   90.00
#
_symmetry.space_group_name_H-M   'P 1'
#
loop_
_entity.id
_entity.type
_entity.pdbx_description
1 polymer ?
#
loop_
_entity_poly.entity_id
_entity_poly.type
_entity_poly.pdbx_seq_one_letter_code
_entity_poly.pdbx_strand_id
1 'polypeptide(L)'
;MAKNMVTLGKIKDRIGDSNWFLYVLKLEESKYYIGIAINPEQRFSEHQEQGKNCSSWCKKFKALEILEIVDTGHKRMKDATLLEDILTLNYIRRYGTVNVRGGRYIGSERKVQKSSEHHLKRGYITVMHRLLEQFNITFHEISELGLNDFIMDIRNEAFLKNIIAITSHSENPKTTLLEKITKAQSSIRP
;
A
#
# COMPACT_ATOMS: atom_id res chain seq x y z
N MET A 1 -5.04 -22.95 17.30
CA MET A 1 -3.81 -23.20 16.54
C MET A 1 -3.05 -21.88 16.44
N ALA A 2 -1.78 -21.85 16.86
CA ALA A 2 -0.98 -20.62 16.92
C ALA A 2 -0.66 -20.12 15.50
N LYS A 3 -0.98 -18.86 15.20
CA LYS A 3 -0.68 -18.22 13.91
C LYS A 3 0.82 -18.01 13.77
N ASN A 4 1.39 -18.52 12.68
CA ASN A 4 2.81 -18.37 12.33
C ASN A 4 3.18 -16.89 12.22
N MET A 5 4.21 -16.51 12.98
CA MET A 5 4.69 -15.14 13.15
C MET A 5 5.98 -14.99 12.34
N VAL A 6 6.01 -14.11 11.34
CA VAL A 6 7.24 -13.76 10.61
C VAL A 6 7.63 -12.33 10.96
N THR A 7 8.83 -12.16 11.52
CA THR A 7 9.31 -10.87 12.02
C THR A 7 10.31 -10.26 11.05
N LEU A 8 9.95 -9.16 10.39
CA LEU A 8 10.87 -8.26 9.71
C LEU A 8 10.43 -6.82 10.03
N GLY A 9 11.15 -6.19 10.97
CA GLY A 9 10.94 -4.82 11.47
C GLY A 9 10.02 -4.69 12.69
N LYS A 10 10.03 -3.51 13.34
CA LYS A 10 9.27 -3.15 14.57
C LYS A 10 7.72 -3.25 14.46
N ILE A 11 7.20 -3.80 13.37
CA ILE A 11 5.78 -4.08 13.12
C ILE A 11 5.67 -5.55 12.71
N LYS A 12 5.02 -6.37 13.54
CA LYS A 12 4.67 -7.76 13.22
C LYS A 12 3.67 -7.73 12.06
N ASP A 13 4.00 -8.35 10.92
CA ASP A 13 3.06 -8.48 9.82
C ASP A 13 1.88 -9.35 10.28
N ARG A 14 0.66 -8.84 10.14
CA ARG A 14 -0.55 -9.55 10.54
C ARG A 14 -1.06 -10.37 9.36
N ILE A 15 -1.09 -11.68 9.54
CA ILE A 15 -1.68 -12.63 8.60
C ILE A 15 -3.09 -12.98 9.08
N GLY A 16 -4.10 -12.59 8.30
CA GLY A 16 -5.49 -12.92 8.53
C GLY A 16 -5.85 -14.33 8.03
N ASP A 17 -6.99 -14.85 8.50
CA ASP A 17 -7.56 -16.09 7.93
C ASP A 17 -8.34 -15.78 6.64
N SER A 18 -8.80 -14.53 6.53
CA SER A 18 -9.51 -13.91 5.40
C SER A 18 -8.66 -12.82 4.73
N ASN A 19 -9.09 -12.40 3.54
CA ASN A 19 -8.49 -11.28 2.84
C ASN A 19 -8.78 -9.94 3.55
N TRP A 20 -7.89 -8.98 3.35
CA TRP A 20 -8.16 -7.59 3.65
C TRP A 20 -8.91 -6.95 2.49
N PHE A 21 -9.78 -6.00 2.81
CA PHE A 21 -10.52 -5.21 1.84
C PHE A 21 -10.09 -3.76 1.92
N LEU A 22 -9.96 -3.11 0.78
CA LEU A 22 -9.92 -1.66 0.69
C LEU A 22 -11.33 -1.12 0.77
N TYR A 23 -11.47 0.04 1.38
CA TYR A 23 -12.73 0.78 1.37
C TYR A 23 -12.50 2.27 1.22
N VAL A 24 -13.43 2.94 0.54
CA VAL A 24 -13.45 4.39 0.37
C VAL A 24 -14.69 4.94 1.03
N LEU A 25 -14.51 5.91 1.92
CA LEU A 25 -15.58 6.67 2.54
C LEU A 25 -15.66 8.06 1.93
N LYS A 26 -16.87 8.50 1.64
CA LYS A 26 -17.18 9.92 1.51
C LYS A 26 -17.54 10.47 2.89
N LEU A 27 -16.98 11.64 3.18
CA LEU A 27 -17.20 12.35 4.42
C LEU A 27 -17.87 13.70 4.13
N GLU A 28 -18.26 14.39 5.20
CA GLU A 28 -18.70 15.79 5.16
C GLU A 28 -17.67 16.70 4.44
N GLU A 29 -18.14 17.83 3.95
CA GLU A 29 -17.33 18.84 3.23
C GLU A 29 -16.57 18.28 2.02
N SER A 30 -17.13 17.28 1.34
CA SER A 30 -16.53 16.61 0.17
C SER A 30 -15.12 16.07 0.47
N LYS A 31 -14.93 15.55 1.68
CA LYS A 31 -13.69 14.90 2.11
C LYS A 31 -13.78 13.39 1.90
N TYR A 32 -12.63 12.73 1.82
CA TYR A 32 -12.52 11.30 1.56
C TYR A 32 -11.57 10.63 2.56
N TYR A 33 -11.91 9.40 2.92
CA TYR A 33 -11.04 8.52 3.70
C TYR A 33 -10.88 7.17 3.01
N ILE A 34 -9.64 6.72 2.87
CA ILE A 34 -9.31 5.41 2.34
C ILE A 34 -8.76 4.58 3.50
N GLY A 35 -9.23 3.35 3.64
CA GLY A 35 -8.80 2.43 4.68
C GLY A 35 -8.73 0.99 4.21
N ILE A 36 -8.14 0.14 5.06
CA ILE A 36 -8.24 -1.32 4.96
C ILE A 36 -8.95 -1.92 6.17
N ALA A 37 -9.76 -2.95 5.94
CA ALA A 37 -10.43 -3.72 6.99
C ALA A 37 -10.73 -5.14 6.53
N ILE A 38 -10.88 -6.07 7.48
CA ILE A 38 -11.44 -7.41 7.19
C ILE A 38 -12.96 -7.31 6.97
N ASN A 39 -13.62 -6.38 7.66
CA ASN A 39 -15.05 -6.10 7.53
C ASN A 39 -15.25 -4.58 7.35
N PRO A 40 -15.27 -4.07 6.10
CA PRO A 40 -15.47 -2.66 5.81
C PRO A 40 -16.78 -2.07 6.34
N GLU A 41 -17.87 -2.83 6.31
CA GLU A 41 -19.18 -2.37 6.80
C GLU A 41 -19.16 -2.11 8.30
N GLN A 42 -18.62 -3.07 9.08
CA GLN A 42 -18.41 -2.86 10.51
C GLN A 42 -17.47 -1.67 10.76
N ARG A 43 -16.40 -1.55 9.97
CA ARG A 43 -15.45 -0.46 10.12
C ARG A 43 -16.08 0.90 9.83
N PHE A 44 -17.00 0.97 8.87
CA PHE A 44 -17.78 2.16 8.56
C PHE A 44 -18.68 2.54 9.74
N SER A 45 -19.40 1.60 10.33
CA SER A 45 -20.20 1.84 11.54
C SER A 45 -19.34 2.41 12.68
N GLU A 46 -18.15 1.87 12.92
CA GLU A 46 -17.22 2.42 13.92
C GLU A 46 -16.79 3.87 13.64
N HIS A 47 -16.67 4.26 12.36
CA HIS A 47 -16.41 5.66 11.99
C HIS A 47 -17.65 6.52 12.22
N GLN A 48 -18.86 6.01 11.99
CA GLN A 48 -20.11 6.74 12.22
C GLN A 48 -20.43 6.94 13.71
N GLU A 49 -20.07 5.98 14.56
CA GLU A 49 -20.26 6.04 16.01
C GLU A 49 -19.36 7.09 16.70
N GLN A 50 -18.34 7.62 16.02
CA GLN A 50 -17.45 8.68 16.52
C GLN A 50 -16.72 8.32 17.83
N GLY A 51 -16.58 7.02 18.14
CA GLY A 51 -15.96 6.52 19.36
C GLY A 51 -14.43 6.49 19.34
N LYS A 52 -13.84 5.66 20.22
CA LYS A 52 -12.37 5.49 20.32
C LYS A 52 -11.73 4.95 19.05
N ASN A 53 -12.46 4.11 18.30
CA ASN A 53 -11.97 3.47 17.08
C ASN A 53 -12.11 4.35 15.82
N CYS A 54 -12.84 5.46 15.89
CA CYS A 54 -13.02 6.39 14.78
C CYS A 54 -11.71 7.14 14.48
N SER A 55 -11.33 7.23 13.21
CA SER A 55 -10.10 7.92 12.81
C SER A 55 -10.19 9.42 13.13
N SER A 56 -9.06 10.08 13.39
CA SER A 56 -9.05 11.53 13.64
C SER A 56 -9.60 12.34 12.47
N TRP A 57 -9.47 11.84 11.24
CA TRP A 57 -10.05 12.47 10.06
C TRP A 57 -11.57 12.33 10.02
N CYS A 58 -12.09 11.13 10.28
CA CYS A 58 -13.53 10.88 10.38
C CYS A 58 -14.18 11.54 11.59
N LYS A 59 -13.38 11.88 12.63
CA LYS A 59 -13.82 12.72 13.77
C LYS A 59 -13.97 14.19 13.40
N LYS A 60 -13.16 14.65 12.45
CA LYS A 60 -13.21 16.03 11.95
C LYS A 60 -14.31 16.21 10.90
N PHE A 61 -14.51 15.21 10.05
CA PHE A 61 -15.52 15.20 8.99
C PHE A 61 -16.27 13.88 9.06
N LYS A 62 -17.56 13.90 9.41
CA LYS A 62 -18.32 12.67 9.66
C LYS A 62 -18.40 11.81 8.40
N ALA A 63 -18.32 10.49 8.57
CA ALA A 63 -18.51 9.54 7.48
C ALA A 63 -19.98 9.46 7.07
N LEU A 64 -20.25 9.68 5.78
CA LEU A 64 -21.59 9.75 5.22
C LEU A 64 -21.97 8.43 4.53
N GLU A 65 -21.09 7.91 3.68
CA GLU A 65 -21.36 6.72 2.87
C GLU A 65 -20.06 5.99 2.50
N ILE A 66 -20.18 4.69 2.26
CA ILE A 66 -19.16 3.88 1.60
C ILE A 66 -19.34 4.06 0.08
N LEU A 67 -18.31 4.52 -0.60
CA LEU A 67 -18.30 4.66 -2.06
C LEU A 67 -17.84 3.40 -2.77
N GLU A 68 -16.91 2.66 -2.16
CA GLU A 68 -16.22 1.55 -2.81
C GLU A 68 -15.72 0.57 -1.76
N ILE A 69 -15.82 -0.73 -2.05
CA ILE A 69 -15.18 -1.83 -1.34
C ILE A 69 -14.50 -2.73 -2.38
N VAL A 70 -13.22 -3.02 -2.18
CA VAL A 70 -12.44 -3.88 -3.09
C VAL A 70 -11.74 -4.97 -2.29
N ASP A 71 -11.96 -6.24 -2.65
CA ASP A 71 -11.14 -7.34 -2.12
C ASP A 71 -9.72 -7.20 -2.66
N THR A 72 -8.73 -7.14 -1.76
CA THR A 72 -7.32 -7.06 -2.15
C THR A 72 -6.76 -8.39 -2.65
N GLY A 73 -7.42 -9.52 -2.36
CA GLY A 73 -6.87 -10.85 -2.57
C GLY A 73 -5.73 -11.21 -1.60
N HIS A 74 -5.38 -10.32 -0.67
CA HIS A 74 -4.24 -10.49 0.23
C HIS A 74 -4.66 -10.71 1.67
N LYS A 75 -4.14 -11.77 2.28
CA LYS A 75 -4.31 -12.07 3.73
C LYS A 75 -3.30 -11.34 4.61
N ARG A 76 -2.20 -10.87 4.03
CA ARG A 76 -1.14 -10.13 4.74
C ARG A 76 -1.46 -8.65 4.74
N MET A 77 -1.48 -8.07 5.94
CA MET A 77 -1.79 -6.65 6.11
C MET A 77 -0.78 -5.75 5.38
N LYS A 78 0.51 -6.12 5.36
CA LYS A 78 1.53 -5.31 4.67
C LYS A 78 1.23 -5.13 3.17
N ASP A 79 0.81 -6.18 2.48
CA ASP A 79 0.47 -6.10 1.05
C ASP A 79 -0.79 -5.25 0.83
N ALA A 80 -1.81 -5.44 1.67
CA ALA A 80 -3.03 -4.62 1.63
C ALA A 80 -2.75 -3.13 1.88
N THR A 81 -1.84 -2.79 2.80
CA THR A 81 -1.45 -1.39 3.07
C THR A 81 -0.71 -0.76 1.88
N LEU A 82 0.04 -1.52 1.07
CA LEU A 82 0.62 -0.97 -0.16
C LEU A 82 -0.48 -0.56 -1.15
N LEU A 83 -1.51 -1.39 -1.31
CA LEU A 83 -2.65 -1.05 -2.16
C LEU A 83 -3.45 0.14 -1.62
N GLU A 84 -3.59 0.25 -0.29
CA GLU A 84 -4.20 1.41 0.38
C GLU A 84 -3.46 2.71 0.05
N ASP A 85 -2.13 2.67 0.10
CA ASP A 85 -1.29 3.82 -0.21
C ASP A 85 -1.43 4.23 -1.69
N ILE A 86 -1.52 3.27 -2.62
CA ILE A 86 -1.74 3.52 -4.06
C ILE A 86 -3.10 4.20 -4.28
N LEU A 87 -4.17 3.61 -3.73
CA LEU A 87 -5.52 4.14 -3.89
C LEU A 87 -5.64 5.54 -3.27
N THR A 88 -5.02 5.74 -2.09
CA THR A 88 -4.98 7.06 -1.45
C THR A 88 -4.29 8.11 -2.33
N LEU A 89 -3.17 7.77 -2.98
CA LEU A 89 -2.51 8.70 -3.90
C LEU A 89 -3.36 9.01 -5.14
N ASN A 90 -4.09 8.02 -5.67
CA ASN A 90 -4.99 8.24 -6.81
C ASN A 90 -6.10 9.22 -6.43
N TYR A 91 -6.67 9.09 -5.22
CA TYR A 91 -7.64 10.06 -4.69
C TYR A 91 -7.00 11.42 -4.41
N ILE A 92 -5.79 11.49 -3.87
CA ILE A 92 -5.06 12.77 -3.68
C ILE A 92 -4.81 13.47 -5.02
N ARG A 93 -4.44 12.72 -6.06
CA ARG A 93 -4.24 13.27 -7.42
C ARG A 93 -5.53 13.84 -7.99
N ARG A 94 -6.67 13.22 -7.69
CA ARG A 94 -7.99 13.63 -8.19
C ARG A 94 -8.61 14.78 -7.40
N TYR A 95 -8.52 14.77 -6.07
CA TYR A 95 -9.25 15.67 -5.18
C TYR A 95 -8.35 16.62 -4.37
N GLY A 96 -7.04 16.47 -4.46
CA GLY A 96 -6.08 17.28 -3.73
C GLY A 96 -5.81 16.79 -2.31
N THR A 97 -4.64 17.18 -1.80
CA THR A 97 -4.13 16.81 -0.47
C THR A 97 -4.95 17.41 0.68
N VAL A 98 -5.77 18.43 0.42
CA VAL A 98 -6.67 19.03 1.41
C VAL A 98 -7.88 18.13 1.70
N ASN A 99 -8.26 17.27 0.75
CA ASN A 99 -9.53 16.54 0.78
C ASN A 99 -9.41 15.07 1.16
N VAL A 100 -8.21 14.49 1.18
CA VAL A 100 -8.05 13.03 1.24
C VAL A 100 -7.10 12.59 2.35
N ARG A 101 -7.47 11.57 3.11
CA ARG A 101 -6.59 10.86 4.06
C ARG A 101 -6.74 9.35 3.91
N GLY A 102 -5.68 8.61 4.20
CA GLY A 102 -5.66 7.14 4.14
C GLY A 102 -4.24 6.61 4.22
N GLY A 103 -4.06 5.35 4.62
CA GLY A 103 -2.76 4.70 4.75
C GLY A 103 -1.73 5.58 5.47
N ARG A 104 -0.58 5.81 4.83
CA ARG A 104 0.48 6.67 5.38
C ARG A 104 0.26 8.17 5.18
N TYR A 105 -0.74 8.58 4.40
CA TYR A 105 -1.05 9.98 4.08
C TYR A 105 -2.00 10.57 5.11
N ILE A 106 -1.56 10.54 6.37
CA ILE A 106 -2.32 11.04 7.52
C ILE A 106 -1.62 12.24 8.19
N GLY A 107 -2.41 13.11 8.81
CA GLY A 107 -1.95 14.28 9.56
C GLY A 107 -2.27 15.61 8.87
N SER A 108 -1.42 16.62 9.13
CA SER A 108 -1.60 17.97 8.59
C SER A 108 -1.48 17.99 7.07
N GLU A 109 -2.13 18.95 6.43
CA GLU A 109 -2.07 19.16 4.99
C GLU A 109 -0.63 19.24 4.49
N ARG A 110 0.21 20.07 5.11
CA ARG A 110 1.63 20.21 4.75
C ARG A 110 2.38 18.87 4.77
N LYS A 111 2.10 18.01 5.75
CA LYS A 111 2.73 16.68 5.86
C LYS A 111 2.28 15.78 4.72
N VAL A 112 0.97 15.72 4.47
CA VAL A 112 0.38 14.91 3.40
C VAL A 112 0.84 15.40 2.03
N GLN A 113 0.89 16.72 1.83
CA GLN A 113 1.42 17.32 0.61
C GLN A 113 2.87 16.93 0.39
N LYS A 114 3.75 17.12 1.38
CA LYS A 114 5.16 16.76 1.24
C LYS A 114 5.35 15.27 0.91
N SER A 115 4.64 14.37 1.60
CA SER A 115 4.79 12.93 1.38
C SER A 115 4.19 12.47 0.05
N SER A 116 3.01 12.98 -0.32
CA SER A 116 2.36 12.63 -1.59
C SER A 116 3.11 13.22 -2.79
N GLU A 117 3.54 14.48 -2.74
CA GLU A 117 4.35 15.07 -3.81
C GLU A 117 5.67 14.32 -4.01
N HIS A 118 6.33 13.91 -2.92
CA HIS A 118 7.54 13.10 -3.01
C HIS A 118 7.29 11.80 -3.78
N HIS A 119 6.21 11.09 -3.47
CA HIS A 119 5.87 9.85 -4.17
C HIS A 119 5.41 10.08 -5.61
N LEU A 120 4.58 11.09 -5.86
CA LEU A 120 4.06 11.41 -7.20
C LEU A 120 5.18 11.91 -8.13
N LYS A 121 6.05 12.83 -7.68
CA LYS A 121 7.17 13.37 -8.48
C LYS A 121 8.26 12.35 -8.76
N ARG A 122 8.56 11.44 -7.81
CA ARG A 122 9.51 10.34 -8.04
C ARG A 122 8.92 9.18 -8.85
N GLY A 123 7.71 9.35 -9.36
CA GLY A 123 7.10 8.51 -10.37
C GLY A 123 6.22 7.39 -9.83
N TYR A 124 5.70 7.45 -8.60
CA TYR A 124 4.90 6.46 -7.84
C TYR A 124 5.68 5.68 -6.78
N ILE A 125 4.91 5.19 -5.79
CA ILE A 125 5.33 4.69 -4.47
C ILE A 125 6.42 3.62 -4.59
N THR A 126 7.16 3.35 -3.50
CA THR A 126 8.39 2.51 -3.45
C THR A 126 8.37 1.32 -4.41
N VAL A 127 9.54 0.82 -4.82
CA VAL A 127 9.66 -0.37 -5.70
C VAL A 127 8.63 -1.46 -5.37
N MET A 128 8.43 -1.76 -4.08
CA MET A 128 7.41 -2.70 -3.59
C MET A 128 5.98 -2.44 -4.06
N HIS A 129 5.53 -1.19 -4.12
CA HIS A 129 4.19 -0.86 -4.60
C HIS A 129 4.02 -1.20 -6.08
N ARG A 130 5.03 -0.91 -6.90
CA ARG A 130 5.02 -1.28 -8.32
C ARG A 130 5.07 -2.78 -8.52
N LEU A 131 5.91 -3.46 -7.73
CA LEU A 131 5.99 -4.92 -7.73
C LEU A 131 4.62 -5.55 -7.43
N LEU A 132 3.93 -5.04 -6.42
CA LEU A 132 2.59 -5.53 -6.08
C LEU A 132 1.56 -5.17 -7.15
N GLU A 133 1.43 -3.90 -7.51
CA GLU A 133 0.37 -3.41 -8.40
C GLU A 133 0.51 -3.92 -9.84
N GLN A 134 1.73 -3.96 -10.37
CA GLN A 134 1.96 -4.26 -11.79
C GLN A 134 2.29 -5.73 -12.05
N PHE A 135 2.82 -6.44 -11.05
CA PHE A 135 3.30 -7.81 -11.21
C PHE A 135 2.71 -8.78 -10.20
N ASN A 136 1.87 -8.32 -9.25
CA ASN A 136 1.34 -9.14 -8.17
C ASN A 136 2.46 -9.89 -7.41
N ILE A 137 3.56 -9.19 -7.15
CA ILE A 137 4.71 -9.66 -6.37
C ILE A 137 4.57 -9.10 -4.95
N THR A 138 4.37 -9.99 -3.99
CA THR A 138 4.08 -9.64 -2.59
C THR A 138 5.35 -9.49 -1.77
N PHE A 139 5.26 -8.85 -0.59
CA PHE A 139 6.35 -8.86 0.39
C PHE A 139 6.76 -10.27 0.79
N HIS A 140 5.80 -11.18 0.87
CA HIS A 140 6.07 -12.57 1.24
C HIS A 140 6.96 -13.25 0.22
N GLU A 141 6.61 -13.14 -1.06
CA GLU A 141 7.35 -13.73 -2.18
C GLU A 141 8.77 -13.17 -2.26
N ILE A 142 8.92 -11.85 -2.14
CA ILE A 142 10.22 -11.19 -2.05
C ILE A 142 11.05 -11.72 -0.88
N SER A 143 10.40 -12.00 0.25
CA SER A 143 11.08 -12.53 1.42
C SER A 143 11.52 -13.98 1.25
N GLU A 144 10.70 -14.81 0.63
CA GLU A 144 11.04 -16.22 0.36
C GLU A 144 12.20 -16.33 -0.63
N LEU A 145 12.28 -15.40 -1.59
CA LEU A 145 13.37 -15.31 -2.55
C LEU A 145 14.64 -14.65 -1.98
N GLY A 146 14.64 -14.20 -0.72
CA GLY A 146 15.78 -13.51 -0.11
C GLY A 146 16.11 -12.16 -0.76
N LEU A 147 15.15 -11.53 -1.44
CA LEU A 147 15.33 -10.30 -2.21
C LEU A 147 15.09 -9.02 -1.39
N ASN A 148 14.65 -9.13 -0.13
CA ASN A 148 14.31 -8.00 0.74
C ASN A 148 15.39 -6.90 0.75
N ASP A 149 16.62 -7.26 1.12
CA ASP A 149 17.70 -6.29 1.26
C ASP A 149 18.02 -5.60 -0.06
N PHE A 150 17.98 -6.34 -1.16
CA PHE A 150 18.28 -5.81 -2.49
C PHE A 150 17.20 -4.82 -2.95
N ILE A 151 15.93 -5.16 -2.77
CA ILE A 151 14.78 -4.34 -3.19
C ILE A 151 14.63 -3.10 -2.31
N MET A 152 14.91 -3.22 -1.02
CA MET A 152 14.75 -2.14 -0.05
C MET A 152 15.96 -1.18 -0.01
N ASP A 153 17.08 -1.54 -0.63
CA ASP A 153 18.25 -0.68 -0.73
C ASP A 153 18.02 0.47 -1.71
N ILE A 154 18.09 1.71 -1.19
CA ILE A 154 17.91 2.95 -1.96
C ILE A 154 18.90 3.06 -3.14
N ARG A 155 20.08 2.46 -3.03
CA ARG A 155 21.10 2.48 -4.09
C ARG A 155 20.64 1.72 -5.33
N ASN A 156 19.75 0.74 -5.16
CA ASN A 156 19.21 -0.09 -6.25
C ASN A 156 17.92 0.49 -6.85
N GLU A 157 17.35 1.55 -6.28
CA GLU A 157 16.03 2.06 -6.65
C GLU A 157 15.94 2.44 -8.14
N ALA A 158 16.94 3.15 -8.67
CA ALA A 158 16.95 3.59 -10.07
C ALA A 158 17.02 2.40 -11.04
N PHE A 159 17.88 1.42 -10.72
CA PHE A 159 18.00 0.19 -11.48
C PHE A 159 16.70 -0.61 -11.47
N LEU A 160 16.10 -0.82 -10.30
CA LEU A 160 14.84 -1.55 -10.14
C LEU A 160 13.70 -0.89 -10.91
N LYS A 161 13.60 0.45 -10.88
CA LYS A 161 12.62 1.21 -11.67
C LYS A 161 12.80 0.99 -13.17
N ASN A 162 14.03 1.00 -13.65
CA ASN A 162 14.32 0.75 -15.06
C ASN A 162 13.96 -0.68 -15.47
N ILE A 163 14.32 -1.68 -14.67
CA ILE A 163 13.96 -3.07 -14.97
C ILE A 163 12.44 -3.25 -14.97
N ILE A 164 11.73 -2.73 -13.97
CA ILE A 164 10.27 -2.75 -13.93
C ILE A 164 9.69 -2.23 -15.26
N ALA A 165 10.13 -1.04 -15.70
CA ALA A 165 9.59 -0.40 -16.90
C ALA A 165 9.80 -1.23 -18.18
N ILE A 166 10.97 -1.88 -18.34
CA ILE A 166 11.27 -2.69 -19.52
C ILE A 166 10.58 -4.07 -19.48
N THR A 167 10.31 -4.62 -18.29
CA THR A 167 9.71 -5.95 -18.15
C THR A 167 8.20 -5.95 -18.26
N SER A 168 7.53 -4.79 -18.11
CA SER A 168 6.07 -4.68 -18.16
C SER A 168 5.44 -5.21 -19.46
N HIS A 169 6.22 -5.35 -20.53
CA HIS A 169 5.76 -5.74 -21.87
C HIS A 169 6.27 -7.12 -22.33
N SER A 170 6.89 -7.93 -21.46
CA SER A 170 7.34 -9.27 -21.83
C SER A 170 6.18 -10.30 -21.82
N GLU A 171 6.38 -11.48 -22.43
CA GLU A 171 5.36 -12.55 -22.42
C GLU A 171 5.03 -13.06 -21.01
N ASN A 172 6.00 -13.00 -20.08
CA ASN A 172 5.83 -13.42 -18.68
C ASN A 172 6.41 -12.36 -17.71
N PRO A 173 5.78 -11.18 -17.57
CA PRO A 173 6.36 -10.02 -16.89
C PRO A 173 6.86 -10.31 -15.47
N LYS A 174 6.04 -11.00 -14.66
CA LYS A 174 6.37 -11.35 -13.27
C LYS A 174 7.63 -12.22 -13.20
N THR A 175 7.63 -13.34 -13.91
CA THR A 175 8.73 -14.30 -13.92
C THR A 175 10.02 -13.66 -14.45
N THR A 176 9.94 -12.98 -15.59
CA THR A 176 11.09 -12.28 -16.19
C THR A 176 11.67 -11.23 -15.25
N LEU A 177 10.83 -10.48 -14.53
CA LEU A 177 11.29 -9.47 -13.57
C LEU A 177 12.03 -10.10 -12.40
N LEU A 178 11.46 -11.15 -11.80
CA LEU A 178 12.08 -11.85 -10.67
C LEU A 178 13.43 -12.47 -11.06
N GLU A 179 13.53 -13.10 -12.22
CA GLU A 179 14.80 -13.65 -12.73
C GLU A 179 15.88 -12.57 -12.88
N LYS A 180 15.52 -11.41 -13.45
CA LYS A 180 16.44 -10.28 -13.61
C LYS A 180 16.90 -9.72 -12.27
N ILE A 181 16.00 -9.58 -11.30
CA ILE A 181 16.33 -9.09 -9.95
C ILE A 181 17.25 -10.09 -9.24
N THR A 182 16.92 -11.38 -9.27
CA THR A 182 17.74 -12.43 -8.64
C THR A 182 19.14 -12.48 -9.22
N LYS A 183 19.28 -12.45 -10.56
CA LYS A 183 20.59 -12.41 -11.23
C LYS A 183 21.41 -11.18 -10.83
N ALA A 184 20.77 -10.01 -10.74
CA ALA A 184 21.42 -8.77 -10.34
C ALA A 184 21.90 -8.83 -8.88
N GLN A 185 21.09 -9.38 -7.96
CA GLN A 185 21.49 -9.57 -6.57
C GLN A 185 22.72 -10.48 -6.45
N SER A 186 22.75 -11.61 -7.17
CA SER A 186 23.89 -12.53 -7.17
C SER A 186 25.17 -11.93 -7.71
N SER A 187 25.07 -10.93 -8.60
CA SER A 187 26.25 -10.25 -9.17
C SER A 187 26.87 -9.20 -8.24
N ILE A 188 26.15 -8.79 -7.19
CA ILE A 188 26.62 -7.82 -6.18
C ILE A 188 27.20 -8.51 -4.94
N ARG A 189 26.84 -9.79 -4.70
CA ARG A 189 27.42 -10.58 -3.61
C ARG A 189 28.75 -11.20 -4.09
N PRO A 190 29.90 -10.82 -3.49
CA PRO A 190 31.18 -11.47 -3.78
C PRO A 190 31.20 -12.94 -3.34
#